data_AF-A0A2T0WVY5-F1
#
_entry.id   AF-A0A2T0WVY5-F1
#
_cell.length_a   1.000
_cell.length_b   1.000
_cell.length_c   1.000
_cell.angle_alpha   90.00
_cell.angle_beta   90.00
_cell.angle_gamma   90.00
#
_symmetry.space_group_name_H-M   'P 1'
#
loop_
_entity.id
_entity.type
_entity.pdbx_description
1 polymer ?
#
loop_
_entity_poly.entity_id
_entity_poly.type
_entity_poly.pdbx_seq_one_letter_code
_entity_poly.pdbx_strand_id
1 'polypeptide(L)'
;MNTNEIETLESYFKTENEHWNGYALKTIRKALEKQLFSDFNKLMQLYEFSINIASESHREKPFEGLQMIISEYDKNELTTEQKVYLLEGVFEYLDRTDFEGWYSNEIQDLMKSQITVYNNELKNKKPEYNKPLTGNIRDTLKDLMQKELEQLPETLKGLDPVQRLNILCKLMPYVLPKTESVKHTLGEPEPPKKNWLD
;
A
#
# COMPACT_ATOMS: atom_id res chain seq x y z
N MET A 1 -32.35 4.52 10.47
CA MET A 1 -32.37 3.67 11.67
C MET A 1 -33.79 3.61 12.19
N ASN A 2 -34.23 2.41 12.56
CA ASN A 2 -35.54 2.20 13.15
C ASN A 2 -35.51 2.59 14.65
N THR A 3 -36.66 2.91 15.25
CA THR A 3 -36.72 3.42 16.64
C THR A 3 -36.08 2.44 17.64
N ASN A 4 -36.28 1.13 17.45
CA ASN A 4 -35.69 0.09 18.30
C ASN A 4 -34.15 0.01 18.20
N GLU A 5 -33.57 0.32 17.03
CA GLU A 5 -32.11 0.33 16.85
C GLU A 5 -31.49 1.53 17.59
N ILE A 6 -32.19 2.67 17.61
CA ILE A 6 -31.76 3.86 18.33
C ILE A 6 -31.79 3.59 19.84
N GLU A 7 -32.87 3.00 20.35
CA GLU A 7 -32.97 2.61 21.77
C GLU A 7 -31.88 1.60 22.18
N THR A 8 -31.56 0.65 21.30
CA THR A 8 -30.48 -0.33 21.54
C THR A 8 -29.11 0.33 21.52
N LEU A 9 -28.90 1.39 20.73
CA LEU A 9 -27.63 2.12 20.72
C LEU A 9 -27.49 3.06 21.90
N GLU A 10 -28.59 3.67 22.33
CA GLU A 10 -28.63 4.51 23.51
C GLU A 10 -28.25 3.75 24.78
N SER A 11 -28.58 2.46 24.89
CA SER A 11 -28.17 1.65 26.04
C SER A 11 -26.65 1.48 26.14
N TYR A 12 -25.92 1.48 25.01
CA TYR A 12 -24.46 1.34 25.01
C TYR A 12 -23.72 2.56 25.57
N PHE A 13 -24.31 3.77 25.59
CA PHE A 13 -23.65 4.97 26.11
C PHE A 13 -24.41 5.69 27.23
N LYS A 14 -25.46 5.05 27.78
CA LYS A 14 -26.20 5.49 28.97
C LYS A 14 -25.95 4.54 30.15
N THR A 15 -24.69 4.17 30.36
CA THR A 15 -24.28 3.30 31.49
C THR A 15 -23.85 4.15 32.71
N GLU A 16 -23.58 3.53 33.85
CA GLU A 16 -23.01 4.23 35.02
C GLU A 16 -21.55 4.64 34.82
N ASN A 17 -20.87 4.10 33.80
CA ASN A 17 -19.47 4.35 33.52
C ASN A 17 -19.30 5.51 32.53
N GLU A 18 -19.01 6.71 33.05
CA GLU A 18 -18.83 7.92 32.24
C GLU A 18 -17.67 7.81 31.24
N HIS A 19 -16.58 7.13 31.61
CA HIS A 19 -15.44 6.90 30.72
C HIS A 19 -15.87 6.09 29.51
N TRP A 20 -16.48 4.93 29.74
CA TRP A 20 -17.04 4.10 28.67
C TRP A 20 -18.03 4.86 27.78
N ASN A 21 -18.99 5.57 28.39
CA ASN A 21 -20.02 6.30 27.65
C ASN A 21 -19.41 7.32 26.67
N GLY A 22 -18.36 8.04 27.09
CA GLY A 22 -17.66 8.99 26.25
C GLY A 22 -17.01 8.34 25.02
N TYR A 23 -16.34 7.19 25.21
CA TYR A 23 -15.69 6.47 24.12
C TYR A 23 -16.67 5.75 23.21
N ALA A 24 -17.71 5.13 23.77
CA ALA A 24 -18.78 4.51 23.00
C ALA A 24 -19.44 5.53 22.06
N LEU A 25 -19.80 6.72 22.57
CA LEU A 25 -20.39 7.78 21.76
C LEU A 25 -19.41 8.32 20.70
N LYS A 26 -18.14 8.48 21.06
CA LYS A 26 -17.07 8.89 20.13
C LYS A 26 -16.90 7.87 18.99
N THR A 27 -16.92 6.58 19.30
CA THR A 27 -16.80 5.48 18.34
C THR A 27 -18.03 5.40 17.43
N ILE A 28 -19.23 5.59 17.94
CA ILE A 28 -20.44 5.62 17.09
C ILE A 28 -20.41 6.84 16.16
N ARG A 29 -20.08 8.03 16.69
CA ARG A 29 -20.04 9.28 15.91
C ARG A 29 -19.01 9.23 14.79
N LYS A 30 -17.77 8.83 15.09
CA LYS A 30 -16.70 8.68 14.08
C LYS A 30 -17.07 7.65 13.01
N ALA A 31 -17.77 6.56 13.37
CA ALA A 31 -18.20 5.53 12.42
C ALA A 31 -19.31 6.05 11.49
N LEU A 32 -20.24 6.86 12.02
CA LEU A 32 -21.27 7.55 11.23
C LEU A 32 -20.65 8.52 10.22
N GLU A 33 -19.69 9.35 10.65
CA GLU A 33 -19.01 10.32 9.78
C GLU A 33 -18.27 9.64 8.62
N LYS A 34 -17.64 8.48 8.87
CA LYS A 34 -16.91 7.72 7.85
C LYS A 34 -17.77 6.76 7.03
N GLN A 35 -19.05 6.57 7.37
CA GLN A 35 -19.96 5.60 6.74
C GLN A 35 -19.37 4.17 6.65
N LEU A 36 -18.60 3.76 7.65
CA LEU A 36 -17.85 2.49 7.63
C LEU A 36 -18.70 1.26 7.97
N PHE A 37 -19.79 1.44 8.71
CA PHE A 37 -20.63 0.35 9.20
C PHE A 37 -22.10 0.63 8.90
N SER A 38 -22.80 -0.39 8.40
CA SER A 38 -24.26 -0.35 8.20
C SER A 38 -25.02 -0.78 9.46
N ASP A 39 -24.40 -1.66 10.27
CA ASP A 39 -24.95 -2.16 11.53
C ASP A 39 -24.10 -1.65 12.71
N PHE A 40 -24.62 -0.65 13.40
CA PHE A 40 -23.97 -0.03 14.55
C PHE A 40 -24.08 -0.87 15.82
N ASN A 41 -25.07 -1.76 15.93
CA ASN A 41 -25.18 -2.67 17.06
C ASN A 41 -24.03 -3.68 17.00
N LYS A 42 -23.82 -4.27 15.82
CA LYS A 42 -22.68 -5.15 15.56
C LYS A 42 -21.33 -4.45 15.81
N LEU A 43 -21.19 -3.19 15.40
CA LEU A 43 -20.01 -2.37 15.72
C LEU A 43 -19.76 -2.31 17.23
N MET A 44 -20.80 -1.98 18.02
CA MET A 44 -20.67 -1.83 19.46
C MET A 44 -20.39 -3.14 20.19
N GLN A 45 -21.01 -4.25 19.77
CA GLN A 45 -20.72 -5.58 20.31
C GLN A 45 -19.26 -5.98 20.10
N LEU A 46 -18.74 -5.77 18.89
CA LEU A 46 -17.34 -6.07 18.58
C LEU A 46 -16.37 -5.14 19.31
N TYR A 47 -16.75 -3.88 19.49
CA TYR A 47 -15.95 -2.90 20.23
C TYR A 47 -15.85 -3.27 21.71
N GLU A 48 -16.98 -3.56 22.35
CA GLU A 48 -17.06 -4.00 23.75
C GLU A 48 -16.29 -5.31 23.97
N PHE A 49 -16.53 -6.32 23.11
CA PHE A 49 -15.81 -7.59 23.14
C PHE A 49 -14.30 -7.38 23.12
N SER A 50 -13.82 -6.51 22.23
CA SER A 50 -12.39 -6.28 22.05
C SER A 50 -11.76 -5.55 23.22
N ILE A 51 -12.49 -4.61 23.84
CA ILE A 51 -12.05 -3.94 25.07
C ILE A 51 -11.97 -4.94 26.23
N ASN A 52 -12.96 -5.82 26.38
CA ASN A 52 -12.97 -6.81 27.46
C ASN A 52 -11.81 -7.79 27.32
N ILE A 53 -11.63 -8.40 26.14
CA ILE A 53 -10.50 -9.30 25.87
C ILE A 53 -9.17 -8.58 26.04
N ALA A 54 -9.06 -7.34 25.57
CA ALA A 54 -7.81 -6.61 25.68
C ALA A 54 -7.48 -6.23 27.14
N SER A 55 -8.50 -5.92 27.95
CA SER A 55 -8.33 -5.59 29.37
C SER A 55 -7.96 -6.84 30.19
N GLU A 56 -8.55 -7.99 29.89
CA GLU A 56 -8.27 -9.26 30.57
C GLU A 56 -6.91 -9.85 30.18
N SER A 57 -6.59 -9.85 28.89
CA SER A 57 -5.39 -10.52 28.34
C SER A 57 -4.12 -9.69 28.49
N HIS A 58 -4.23 -8.41 28.89
CA HIS A 58 -3.13 -7.45 28.99
C HIS A 58 -1.96 -7.93 29.86
N ARG A 59 -2.24 -8.70 30.93
CA ARG A 59 -1.21 -9.08 31.93
C ARG A 59 -0.60 -10.46 31.71
N GLU A 60 -1.39 -11.42 31.23
CA GLU A 60 -0.95 -12.81 31.16
C GLU A 60 -0.55 -13.23 29.75
N LYS A 61 -1.38 -12.90 28.75
CA LYS A 61 -1.26 -13.45 27.40
C LYS A 61 -1.70 -12.46 26.31
N PRO A 62 -0.97 -11.34 26.14
CA PRO A 62 -1.38 -10.25 25.26
C PRO A 62 -1.49 -10.65 23.78
N PHE A 63 -0.63 -11.57 23.33
CA PHE A 63 -0.66 -12.09 21.95
C PHE A 63 -1.88 -12.98 21.68
N GLU A 64 -2.21 -13.91 22.59
CA GLU A 64 -3.40 -14.76 22.47
C GLU A 64 -4.66 -13.90 22.48
N GLY A 65 -4.74 -12.88 23.35
CA GLY A 65 -5.84 -11.93 23.38
C GLY A 65 -6.04 -11.18 22.07
N LEU A 66 -4.96 -10.65 21.47
CA LEU A 66 -5.03 -10.01 20.15
C LEU A 66 -5.48 -10.99 19.05
N GLN A 67 -4.98 -12.23 19.06
CA GLN A 67 -5.41 -13.25 18.09
C GLN A 67 -6.90 -13.57 18.22
N MET A 68 -7.46 -13.61 19.43
CA MET A 68 -8.89 -13.81 19.65
C MET A 68 -9.70 -12.66 19.04
N ILE A 69 -9.28 -11.41 19.27
CA ILE A 69 -9.92 -10.22 18.68
C ILE A 69 -9.91 -10.29 17.15
N ILE A 70 -8.76 -10.57 16.55
CA ILE A 70 -8.62 -10.67 15.09
C ILE A 70 -9.51 -11.80 14.54
N SER A 71 -9.53 -12.95 15.21
CA SER A 71 -10.34 -14.10 14.80
C SER A 71 -11.84 -13.78 14.83
N GLU A 72 -12.32 -13.03 15.82
CA GLU A 72 -13.71 -12.58 15.85
C GLU A 72 -14.03 -11.59 14.73
N TYR A 73 -13.10 -10.70 14.38
CA TYR A 73 -13.28 -9.82 13.23
C TYR A 73 -13.32 -10.59 11.90
N ASP A 74 -12.52 -11.64 11.77
CA ASP A 74 -12.51 -12.52 10.60
C ASP A 74 -13.81 -13.30 10.47
N LYS A 75 -14.33 -13.89 11.56
CA LYS A 75 -15.63 -14.58 11.59
C LYS A 75 -16.79 -13.67 11.19
N ASN A 76 -16.67 -12.38 11.50
CA ASN A 76 -17.68 -11.38 11.19
C ASN A 76 -17.49 -10.72 9.82
N GLU A 77 -16.50 -11.19 9.04
CA GLU A 77 -16.18 -10.74 7.67
C GLU A 77 -15.86 -9.24 7.57
N LEU A 78 -15.20 -8.67 8.58
CA LEU A 78 -14.86 -7.25 8.58
C LEU A 78 -13.84 -6.92 7.47
N THR A 79 -14.03 -5.76 6.83
CA THR A 79 -13.04 -5.22 5.90
C THR A 79 -11.78 -4.76 6.64
N THR A 80 -10.65 -4.66 5.94
CA THR A 80 -9.40 -4.17 6.55
C THR A 80 -9.57 -2.76 7.14
N GLU A 81 -10.38 -1.89 6.53
CA GLU A 81 -10.66 -0.54 7.07
C GLU A 81 -11.48 -0.60 8.36
N GLN A 82 -12.47 -1.49 8.43
CA GLN A 82 -13.28 -1.71 9.64
C GLN A 82 -12.45 -2.30 10.79
N LYS A 83 -11.53 -3.22 10.49
CA LYS A 83 -10.60 -3.80 11.48
C LYS A 83 -9.67 -2.74 12.07
N VAL A 84 -9.06 -1.92 11.22
CA VAL A 84 -8.21 -0.80 11.65
C VAL A 84 -9.00 0.14 12.55
N TYR A 85 -10.21 0.52 12.12
CA TYR A 85 -11.06 1.42 12.88
C TYR A 85 -11.36 0.93 14.30
N LEU A 86 -11.76 -0.35 14.43
CA LEU A 86 -12.05 -0.94 15.74
C LEU A 86 -10.79 -1.04 16.60
N LEU A 87 -9.66 -1.53 16.04
CA LEU A 87 -8.41 -1.64 16.79
C LEU A 87 -7.89 -0.27 17.27
N GLU A 88 -7.99 0.77 16.45
CA GLU A 88 -7.65 2.14 16.84
C GLU A 88 -8.54 2.63 17.99
N GLY A 89 -9.85 2.36 17.92
CA GLY A 89 -10.78 2.72 19.00
C GLY A 89 -10.49 2.00 20.31
N VAL A 90 -10.11 0.72 20.26
CA VAL A 90 -9.77 -0.08 21.45
C VAL A 90 -8.46 0.44 22.03
N PHE A 91 -7.47 0.68 21.18
CA PHE A 91 -6.21 1.29 21.60
C PHE A 91 -6.42 2.66 22.27
N GLU A 92 -7.23 3.55 21.69
CA GLU A 92 -7.57 4.86 22.25
C GLU A 92 -8.25 4.76 23.64
N TYR A 93 -9.08 3.72 23.84
CA TYR A 93 -9.74 3.46 25.13
C TYR A 93 -8.72 3.01 26.18
N LEU A 94 -7.88 2.03 25.85
CA LEU A 94 -6.87 1.48 26.76
C LEU A 94 -5.80 2.52 27.15
N ASP A 95 -5.37 3.36 26.21
CA ASP A 95 -4.37 4.42 26.44
C ASP A 95 -4.79 5.45 27.50
N ARG A 96 -6.10 5.59 27.70
CA ARG A 96 -6.71 6.59 28.59
C ARG A 96 -7.41 5.97 29.78
N THR A 97 -7.31 4.66 29.92
CA THR A 97 -7.82 3.95 31.08
C THR A 97 -6.69 3.85 32.09
N ASP A 98 -6.83 4.54 33.23
CA ASP A 98 -5.92 4.37 34.35
C ASP A 98 -6.19 3.01 34.98
N PHE A 99 -5.33 2.07 34.67
CA PHE A 99 -5.36 0.79 35.30
C PHE A 99 -4.38 0.82 36.50
N GLU A 100 -4.62 0.10 37.60
CA GLU A 100 -3.77 0.13 38.81
C GLU A 100 -2.53 -0.82 38.74
N GLY A 101 -1.29 -0.30 38.78
CA GLY A 101 -0.04 -1.09 38.78
C GLY A 101 1.02 -0.79 37.70
N TRP A 102 2.04 -1.66 37.55
CA TRP A 102 3.03 -1.61 36.47
C TRP A 102 2.37 -2.11 35.18
N TYR A 103 1.97 -1.19 34.30
CA TYR A 103 1.32 -1.52 33.04
C TYR A 103 2.32 -1.98 31.99
N SER A 104 2.05 -3.18 31.50
CA SER A 104 2.76 -3.82 30.41
C SER A 104 2.01 -3.52 29.11
N ASN A 105 2.41 -2.49 28.38
CA ASN A 105 1.70 -2.03 27.18
C ASN A 105 1.83 -2.99 25.97
N GLU A 106 2.16 -4.27 26.17
CA GLU A 106 2.45 -5.19 25.06
C GLU A 106 1.24 -5.41 24.18
N ILE A 107 0.03 -5.54 24.74
CA ILE A 107 -1.16 -5.70 23.89
C ILE A 107 -1.40 -4.46 23.03
N GLN A 108 -1.13 -3.27 23.58
CA GLN A 108 -1.22 -2.00 22.86
C GLN A 108 -0.15 -1.91 21.76
N ASP A 109 1.07 -2.33 22.03
CA ASP A 109 2.16 -2.33 21.05
C ASP A 109 1.93 -3.36 19.94
N LEU A 110 1.37 -4.53 20.28
CA LEU A 110 0.93 -5.53 19.32
C LEU A 110 -0.23 -4.99 18.46
N MET A 111 -1.20 -4.30 19.06
CA MET A 111 -2.29 -3.63 18.31
C MET A 111 -1.75 -2.57 17.35
N LYS A 112 -0.82 -1.71 17.79
CA LYS A 112 -0.15 -0.73 16.91
C LYS A 112 0.58 -1.41 15.74
N SER A 113 1.28 -2.49 16.02
CA SER A 113 1.96 -3.28 14.99
C SER A 113 0.95 -3.83 13.97
N GLN A 114 -0.16 -4.41 14.44
CA GLN A 114 -1.19 -4.96 13.58
C GLN A 114 -1.91 -3.88 12.75
N ILE A 115 -2.21 -2.72 13.35
CA ILE A 115 -2.76 -1.55 12.64
C ILE A 115 -1.81 -1.10 11.53
N THR A 116 -0.50 -1.11 11.79
CA THR A 116 0.52 -0.75 10.80
C THR A 116 0.51 -1.73 9.62
N VAL A 117 0.42 -3.03 9.89
CA VAL A 117 0.30 -4.08 8.86
C VAL A 117 -0.94 -3.84 7.99
N TYR A 118 -2.12 -3.67 8.60
CA TYR A 118 -3.36 -3.42 7.87
C TYR A 118 -3.34 -2.10 7.07
N ASN A 119 -2.76 -1.04 7.62
CA ASN A 119 -2.59 0.21 6.88
C ASN A 119 -1.66 0.05 5.68
N ASN A 120 -0.62 -0.77 5.77
CA ASN A 120 0.23 -1.10 4.64
C ASN A 120 -0.53 -1.91 3.58
N GLU A 121 -1.35 -2.88 3.99
CA GLU A 121 -2.24 -3.60 3.07
C GLU A 121 -3.21 -2.65 2.35
N LEU A 122 -3.81 -1.69 3.06
CA LEU A 122 -4.68 -0.67 2.46
C LEU A 122 -3.92 0.24 1.49
N LYS A 123 -2.68 0.63 1.83
CA LYS A 123 -1.80 1.40 0.93
C LYS A 123 -1.41 0.62 -0.32
N ASN A 124 -1.19 -0.69 -0.20
CA ASN A 124 -0.82 -1.58 -1.30
C ASN A 124 -2.03 -1.95 -2.17
N LYS A 125 -3.25 -1.97 -1.61
CA LYS A 125 -4.51 -2.15 -2.35
C LYS A 125 -4.95 -0.89 -3.10
N LYS A 126 -4.58 0.30 -2.62
CA LYS A 126 -4.64 1.54 -3.42
C LYS A 126 -3.53 1.47 -4.48
N PRO A 127 -3.78 1.84 -5.75
CA PRO A 127 -2.71 1.91 -6.73
C PRO A 127 -1.61 2.80 -6.17
N GLU A 128 -0.40 2.25 -6.08
CA GLU A 128 0.76 2.78 -5.38
C GLU A 128 1.23 4.10 -6.03
N TYR A 129 0.58 5.21 -5.66
CA TYR A 129 0.95 6.58 -6.09
C TYR A 129 2.01 7.23 -5.18
N ASN A 130 2.70 6.46 -4.33
CA ASN A 130 3.68 6.99 -3.37
C ASN A 130 5.03 6.25 -3.39
N LYS A 131 5.51 5.90 -4.59
CA LYS A 131 6.96 5.92 -4.87
C LYS A 131 7.32 7.36 -5.29
N PRO A 132 8.53 7.88 -5.02
CA PRO A 132 8.95 9.15 -5.61
C PRO A 132 8.62 9.10 -7.11
N LEU A 133 7.81 10.07 -7.57
CA LEU A 133 7.11 10.08 -8.86
C LEU A 133 8.01 9.69 -10.06
N THR A 134 9.32 9.86 -9.91
CA THR A 134 10.34 9.61 -10.93
C THR A 134 10.62 8.13 -11.23
N GLY A 135 10.41 7.21 -10.29
CA GLY A 135 10.64 5.77 -10.52
C GLY A 135 9.58 5.16 -11.43
N ASN A 136 8.31 5.28 -11.03
CA ASN A 136 7.17 4.69 -11.74
C ASN A 136 6.92 5.36 -13.11
N ILE A 137 7.12 6.68 -13.23
CA ILE A 137 7.01 7.36 -14.54
C ILE A 137 8.09 6.87 -15.50
N ARG A 138 9.34 6.70 -15.03
CA ARG A 138 10.42 6.21 -15.89
C ARG A 138 10.14 4.79 -16.36
N ASP A 139 9.66 3.92 -15.47
CA ASP A 139 9.40 2.53 -15.83
C ASP A 139 8.13 2.39 -16.70
N THR A 140 7.10 3.19 -16.44
CA THR A 140 5.92 3.30 -17.33
C THR A 140 6.32 3.83 -18.72
N LEU A 141 7.18 4.84 -18.79
CA LEU A 141 7.70 5.36 -20.05
C LEU A 141 8.55 4.33 -20.79
N LYS A 142 9.38 3.56 -20.08
CA LYS A 142 10.14 2.45 -20.69
C LYS A 142 9.20 1.40 -21.27
N ASP A 143 8.19 0.99 -20.51
CA ASP A 143 7.19 0.02 -20.96
C ASP A 143 6.41 0.50 -22.18
N LEU A 144 5.99 1.77 -22.19
CA LEU A 144 5.31 2.38 -23.34
C LEU A 144 6.25 2.46 -24.56
N MET A 145 7.48 2.94 -24.37
CA MET A 145 8.45 3.00 -25.45
C MET A 145 8.79 1.61 -26.00
N GLN A 146 8.92 0.60 -25.13
CA GLN A 146 9.19 -0.77 -25.55
C GLN A 146 8.03 -1.34 -26.37
N LYS A 147 6.79 -1.16 -25.92
CA LYS A 147 5.59 -1.60 -26.67
C LYS A 147 5.49 -0.94 -28.04
N GLU A 148 5.77 0.37 -28.13
CA GLU A 148 5.80 1.09 -29.41
C GLU A 148 6.92 0.56 -30.34
N LEU A 149 8.10 0.27 -29.80
CA LEU A 149 9.21 -0.32 -30.58
C LEU A 149 8.91 -1.76 -31.03
N GLU A 150 8.21 -2.55 -30.23
CA GLU A 150 7.76 -3.91 -30.59
C GLU A 150 6.71 -3.89 -31.71
N GLN A 151 5.85 -2.87 -31.73
CA GLN A 151 4.85 -2.67 -32.78
C GLN A 151 5.38 -1.97 -34.03
N LEU A 152 6.60 -1.41 -33.98
CA LEU A 152 7.22 -0.66 -35.06
C LEU A 152 7.22 -1.39 -36.42
N PRO A 153 7.46 -2.71 -36.52
CA PRO A 153 7.36 -3.43 -37.79
C PRO A 153 5.96 -3.37 -38.42
N GLU A 154 4.89 -3.44 -37.62
CA GLU A 154 3.51 -3.34 -38.09
C GLU A 154 3.18 -1.89 -38.47
N THR A 155 3.58 -0.92 -37.66
CA THR A 155 3.40 0.51 -37.97
C THR A 155 4.12 0.91 -39.28
N LEU A 156 5.33 0.38 -39.52
CA LEU A 156 6.07 0.63 -40.75
C LEU A 156 5.44 -0.01 -41.99
N LYS A 157 4.63 -1.07 -41.85
CA LYS A 157 3.91 -1.66 -42.99
C LYS A 157 2.80 -0.75 -43.50
N GLY A 158 2.22 0.09 -42.64
CA GLY A 158 1.14 1.02 -42.99
C GLY A 158 1.59 2.33 -43.65
N LEU A 159 2.90 2.57 -43.79
CA LEU A 159 3.46 3.79 -44.38
C LEU A 159 3.73 3.64 -45.88
N ASP A 160 3.72 4.76 -46.59
CA ASP A 160 4.13 4.81 -47.99
C ASP A 160 5.58 4.34 -48.17
N PRO A 161 5.92 3.66 -49.28
CA PRO A 161 7.25 3.08 -49.50
C PRO A 161 8.41 4.08 -49.32
N VAL A 162 8.23 5.34 -49.74
CA VAL A 162 9.23 6.41 -49.63
C VAL A 162 9.46 6.83 -48.18
N GLN A 163 8.39 6.91 -47.38
CA GLN A 163 8.47 7.27 -45.96
C GLN A 163 9.09 6.14 -45.14
N ARG A 164 8.72 4.89 -45.43
CA ARG A 164 9.31 3.70 -44.83
C ARG A 164 10.81 3.63 -45.08
N LEU A 165 11.24 3.86 -46.33
CA LEU A 165 12.66 3.89 -46.68
C LEU A 165 13.42 4.96 -45.89
N ASN A 166 12.89 6.18 -45.79
CA ASN A 166 13.52 7.27 -45.04
C ASN A 166 13.71 6.92 -43.55
N ILE A 167 12.71 6.30 -42.93
CA ILE A 167 12.81 5.86 -41.52
C ILE A 167 13.86 4.76 -41.37
N LEU A 168 13.88 3.76 -42.26
CA LEU A 168 14.89 2.68 -42.22
C LEU A 168 16.32 3.22 -42.38
N CYS A 169 16.53 4.19 -43.27
CA CYS A 169 17.84 4.84 -43.43
C CYS A 169 18.28 5.57 -42.15
N LYS A 170 17.36 6.16 -41.38
CA LYS A 170 17.66 6.79 -40.09
C LYS A 170 17.94 5.80 -38.96
N LEU A 171 17.38 4.59 -39.03
CA LEU A 171 17.62 3.52 -38.05
C LEU A 171 18.90 2.72 -38.35
N MET A 172 19.36 2.73 -39.60
CA MET A 172 20.54 2.00 -40.07
C MET A 172 21.82 2.22 -39.22
N PRO A 173 22.17 3.44 -38.76
CA PRO A 173 23.38 3.68 -37.96
C PRO A 173 23.36 3.02 -36.58
N TYR A 174 22.18 2.66 -36.07
CA TYR A 174 22.02 2.01 -34.77
C TYR A 174 22.10 0.48 -34.85
N VAL A 175 21.92 -0.09 -36.05
CA VAL A 175 21.97 -1.54 -36.30
C VAL A 175 23.32 -1.96 -36.89
N LEU A 176 23.93 -1.09 -37.71
CA LEU A 176 25.22 -1.37 -38.32
C LEU A 176 26.36 -1.26 -37.29
N PRO A 177 27.38 -2.12 -37.38
CA PRO A 177 28.56 -1.99 -36.54
C PRO A 177 29.25 -0.66 -36.81
N LYS A 178 29.87 -0.08 -35.78
CA LYS A 178 30.71 1.11 -35.95
C LYS A 178 31.85 0.77 -36.91
N THR A 179 31.83 1.37 -38.10
CA THR A 179 32.90 1.20 -39.07
C THR A 179 34.00 2.21 -38.76
N GLU A 180 35.20 1.72 -38.45
CA GLU A 180 36.38 2.58 -38.40
C GLU A 180 36.68 3.07 -39.82
N SER A 181 37.05 4.34 -39.96
CA SER A 181 37.50 4.87 -41.24
C SER A 181 38.83 4.21 -41.60
N VAL A 182 38.75 3.24 -42.51
CA VAL A 182 39.91 2.55 -43.04
C VAL A 182 40.69 3.49 -43.95
N LYS A 183 42.01 3.61 -43.73
CA LYS A 183 42.92 4.30 -44.66
C LYS A 183 43.01 3.49 -45.96
N HIS A 184 43.10 4.17 -47.10
CA HIS A 184 43.24 3.53 -48.41
C HIS A 184 44.46 2.60 -48.53
N THR A 185 45.46 2.74 -47.66
CA THR A 185 46.67 1.91 -47.60
C THR A 185 46.54 0.69 -46.66
N LEU A 186 45.36 0.43 -46.08
CA LEU A 186 45.17 -0.69 -45.17
C LEU A 186 45.33 -2.02 -45.93
N GLY A 187 46.35 -2.80 -45.58
CA GLY A 187 46.69 -4.07 -46.24
C GLY A 187 47.82 -3.95 -47.26
N GLU A 188 48.31 -2.74 -47.56
CA GLU A 188 49.52 -2.55 -48.35
C GLU A 188 50.78 -2.77 -47.50
N PRO A 189 51.88 -3.32 -48.07
CA PRO A 189 53.13 -3.47 -47.35
C PRO A 189 53.65 -2.10 -46.89
N GLU A 190 54.01 -1.98 -45.61
CA GLU A 190 54.52 -0.72 -45.08
C GLU A 190 55.76 -0.27 -45.87
N PRO A 191 55.80 0.97 -46.37
CA PRO A 191 57.00 1.49 -47.01
C PRO A 191 58.16 1.45 -46.00
N PRO A 192 59.39 1.16 -46.44
CA PRO A 192 60.53 1.04 -45.55
C PRO A 192 60.65 2.30 -44.69
N LYS A 193 60.69 2.11 -43.36
CA LYS A 193 60.84 3.21 -42.41
C LYS A 193 62.13 3.95 -42.72
N LYS A 194 62.03 5.18 -43.23
CA LYS A 194 63.18 6.09 -43.33
C LYS A 194 63.54 6.51 -41.91
N ASN A 195 64.63 5.96 -41.39
CA ASN A 195 65.26 6.49 -40.19
C ASN A 195 65.78 7.90 -40.52
N TRP A 196 65.48 8.88 -39.67
CA TRP A 196 65.97 10.25 -39.81
C TRP A 196 67.43 10.41 -39.37
N LEU A 197 68.11 9.30 -39.08
CA LEU A 197 69.47 9.25 -38.53
C LEU A 197 70.46 8.48 -39.45
N ASP A 198 70.06 8.22 -40.71
CA ASP A 198 70.97 7.84 -41.79
C ASP A 198 71.03 8.95 -42.85
#